data_AF-A0AAD7RRB9-F1
#
_entry.id   AF-A0AAD7RRB9-F1
#
_cell.length_a   1.000
_cell.length_b   1.000
_cell.length_c   1.000
_cell.angle_alpha   90.00
_cell.angle_beta   90.00
_cell.angle_gamma   90.00
#
_symmetry.space_group_name_H-M   'P 1'
#
loop_
_entity.id
_entity.type
_entity.pdbx_description
1 polymer ?
#
loop_
_entity_poly.entity_id
_entity_poly.type
_entity_poly.pdbx_seq_one_letter_code
_entity_poly.pdbx_strand_id
1 'polypeptide(L)'
;MQLTRQLVSCSSEGGITVWNMDTPREEAPQWLDSDSCQKCEQPFFWNLKQMWDSKTLGLRQHHCRKCGKAVCGKCSSKRSTYPVMGFEFQVRLCEDCYETIRDEDRTPLATFHEGKHNISHMDMDPSRGLMVTCGSDRVVKIWDMTQVVGCSIATGFSPR
;
A
#
# COMPACT_ATOMS: atom_id res chain seq x y z
N MET A 1 24.30 15.46 12.77
CA MET A 1 23.82 14.10 12.42
C MET A 1 22.68 14.30 11.44
N GLN A 2 22.87 13.98 10.16
CA GLN A 2 21.80 14.06 9.18
C GLN A 2 21.05 12.72 9.26
N LEU A 3 19.94 12.71 9.99
CA LEU A 3 19.08 11.54 10.06
C LEU A 3 18.50 11.30 8.67
N THR A 4 18.55 10.05 8.20
CA THR A 4 17.83 9.64 7.00
C THR A 4 16.34 9.93 7.22
N ARG A 5 15.65 10.49 6.23
CA ARG A 5 14.21 10.73 6.29
C ARG A 5 13.47 9.44 5.95
N GLN A 6 13.63 8.44 6.81
CA GLN A 6 12.96 7.15 6.69
C GLN A 6 11.94 6.97 7.82
N LEU A 7 10.80 6.39 7.48
CA LEU A 7 9.78 5.98 8.45
C LEU A 7 9.76 4.45 8.48
N VAL A 8 9.85 3.86 9.67
CA VAL A 8 9.71 2.42 9.86
C VAL A 8 8.34 2.14 10.46
N SER A 9 7.65 1.16 9.90
CA SER A 9 6.36 0.68 10.38
C SER A 9 6.40 -0.83 10.52
N CYS A 10 5.67 -1.36 11.50
CA CYS A 10 5.53 -2.80 11.72
C CYS A 10 4.05 -3.18 11.77
N SER A 11 3.76 -4.43 11.39
CA SER A 11 2.43 -5.04 11.37
C SER A 11 2.32 -6.17 12.39
N SER A 12 1.11 -6.43 12.88
CA SER A 12 0.80 -7.59 13.72
C SER A 12 1.17 -8.92 13.03
N GLU A 13 1.13 -8.97 11.71
CA GLU A 13 1.53 -10.15 10.93
C GLU A 13 3.05 -10.32 10.82
N GLY A 14 3.83 -9.46 11.48
CA GLY A 14 5.28 -9.49 11.46
C GLY A 14 5.91 -8.82 10.26
N GLY A 15 5.16 -8.08 9.45
CA GLY A 15 5.74 -7.26 8.38
C GLY A 15 6.46 -6.05 8.95
N ILE A 16 7.66 -5.75 8.46
CA ILE A 16 8.40 -4.51 8.74
C ILE A 16 8.54 -3.77 7.40
N THR A 17 8.09 -2.53 7.33
CA THR A 17 8.15 -1.70 6.12
C THR A 17 8.93 -0.43 6.40
N VAL A 18 9.89 -0.14 5.52
CA VAL A 18 10.73 1.06 5.57
C VAL A 18 10.35 1.96 4.41
N TRP A 19 9.86 3.15 4.74
CA TRP A 19 9.37 4.15 3.81
C TRP A 19 10.40 5.25 3.61
N ASN A 20 10.70 5.59 2.35
CA ASN A 20 11.43 6.81 2.03
C ASN A 20 10.50 8.02 2.11
N MET A 21 10.76 8.94 3.05
CA MET A 21 9.96 10.16 3.28
C MET A 21 10.47 11.37 2.49
N ASP A 22 11.51 11.20 1.67
CA ASP A 22 11.94 12.18 0.66
C ASP A 22 11.20 11.99 -0.68
N THR A 23 10.54 10.85 -0.85
CA THR A 23 9.76 10.57 -2.05
C THR A 23 8.44 11.35 -2.02
N PRO A 24 8.15 12.21 -3.02
CA PRO A 24 6.85 12.86 -3.12
C PRO A 24 5.79 11.80 -3.44
N ARG A 25 4.74 11.73 -2.62
CA ARG A 25 3.62 10.81 -2.80
C ARG A 25 2.34 11.57 -3.09
N GLU A 26 1.49 10.94 -3.87
CA GLU A 26 0.15 11.42 -4.19
C GLU A 26 -0.86 10.85 -3.20
N GLU A 27 -1.79 11.68 -2.73
CA GLU A 27 -2.85 11.22 -1.84
C GLU A 27 -3.85 10.35 -2.62
N ALA A 28 -4.25 9.22 -2.03
CA ALA A 28 -5.27 8.37 -2.62
C ALA A 28 -6.61 9.12 -2.65
N PRO A 29 -7.37 9.07 -3.77
CA PRO A 29 -8.62 9.79 -3.88
C PRO A 29 -9.69 9.20 -2.95
N GLN A 30 -10.60 10.06 -2.51
CA GLN A 30 -11.79 9.62 -1.80
C GLN A 30 -12.63 8.69 -2.69
N TRP A 31 -13.19 7.65 -2.07
CA TRP A 31 -14.13 6.78 -2.75
C TRP A 31 -15.44 7.53 -3.01
N LEU A 32 -15.88 7.48 -4.26
CA LEU A 32 -17.13 8.08 -4.68
C LEU A 32 -18.27 7.12 -4.37
N ASP A 33 -19.37 7.70 -3.91
CA ASP A 33 -20.63 7.00 -3.75
C ASP A 33 -21.45 7.10 -5.04
N SER A 34 -22.02 5.98 -5.46
CA SER A 34 -22.91 5.91 -6.61
C SER A 34 -23.80 4.67 -6.48
N ASP A 35 -25.04 4.79 -6.96
CA ASP A 35 -26.00 3.69 -7.03
C ASP A 35 -25.81 2.79 -8.26
N SER A 36 -24.90 3.16 -9.15
CA SER A 36 -24.62 2.45 -10.40
C SER A 36 -23.13 2.50 -10.73
N CYS A 37 -22.68 1.56 -11.57
CA CYS A 37 -21.30 1.53 -12.02
C CYS A 37 -20.97 2.80 -12.81
N GLN A 38 -19.99 3.58 -12.38
CA GLN A 38 -19.55 4.82 -13.06
C GLN A 38 -18.76 4.58 -14.36
N LYS A 39 -18.91 3.38 -14.95
CA LYS A 39 -18.28 2.95 -16.21
C LYS A 39 -19.29 2.35 -17.19
N CYS A 40 -20.13 1.43 -16.74
CA CYS A 40 -21.13 0.76 -17.57
C CYS A 40 -22.59 1.09 -17.20
N GLU A 41 -22.79 1.96 -16.21
CA GLU A 41 -24.11 2.46 -15.75
C GLU A 41 -25.06 1.39 -15.20
N GLN A 42 -24.63 0.13 -15.15
CA GLN A 42 -25.38 -0.96 -14.56
C GLN A 42 -25.63 -0.69 -13.08
N PRO A 43 -26.87 -0.90 -12.58
CA PRO A 43 -27.21 -0.62 -11.20
C PRO A 43 -26.43 -1.52 -10.24
N PHE A 44 -26.11 -1.00 -9.07
CA PHE A 44 -25.70 -1.84 -7.95
C PHE A 44 -26.93 -2.45 -7.27
N PHE A 45 -26.73 -3.52 -6.49
CA PHE A 45 -27.82 -4.33 -5.95
C PHE A 45 -28.80 -3.60 -5.02
N TRP A 46 -28.47 -2.40 -4.54
CA TRP A 46 -29.40 -1.56 -3.74
C TRP A 46 -30.22 -0.58 -4.59
N ASN A 47 -29.88 -0.39 -5.87
CA ASN A 47 -30.64 0.48 -6.78
C ASN A 47 -31.85 -0.27 -7.35
N LEU A 48 -32.80 -0.59 -6.47
CA LEU A 48 -34.01 -1.37 -6.78
C LEU A 48 -34.81 -0.76 -7.94
N LYS A 49 -34.91 0.57 -7.97
CA LYS A 49 -35.65 1.30 -8.99
C LYS A 49 -35.08 1.04 -10.39
N GLN A 50 -33.78 1.30 -10.60
CA GLN A 50 -33.17 1.10 -11.91
C GLN A 50 -33.12 -0.38 -12.31
N MET A 51 -32.92 -1.30 -11.35
CA MET A 51 -33.01 -2.74 -11.62
C MET A 51 -34.40 -3.15 -12.14
N TRP A 52 -35.46 -2.64 -11.52
CA TRP A 52 -36.84 -2.90 -11.95
C TRP A 52 -37.12 -2.31 -13.34
N ASP A 53 -36.75 -1.04 -13.55
CA ASP A 53 -36.98 -0.33 -14.81
C ASP A 53 -36.24 -0.98 -15.99
N SER A 54 -35.01 -1.43 -15.78
CA SER A 54 -34.17 -2.07 -16.80
C SER A 54 -34.32 -3.59 -16.89
N LYS A 55 -35.06 -4.22 -15.97
CA LYS A 55 -35.16 -5.68 -15.81
C LYS A 55 -33.78 -6.36 -15.71
N THR A 56 -32.85 -5.74 -15.00
CA THR A 56 -31.48 -6.26 -14.79
C THR A 56 -31.24 -6.61 -13.32
N LEU A 57 -30.32 -7.56 -13.09
CA LEU A 57 -29.82 -7.85 -11.75
C LEU A 57 -28.68 -6.91 -11.41
N GLY A 58 -28.73 -6.35 -10.21
CA GLY A 58 -27.74 -5.39 -9.74
C GLY A 58 -26.39 -6.05 -9.47
N LEU A 59 -25.34 -5.26 -9.64
CA LEU A 59 -23.96 -5.69 -9.47
C LEU A 59 -23.45 -5.39 -8.06
N ARG A 60 -22.39 -6.10 -7.64
CA ARG A 60 -21.63 -5.74 -6.44
C ARG A 60 -20.73 -4.54 -6.74
N GLN A 61 -20.73 -3.55 -5.84
CA GLN A 61 -19.85 -2.39 -5.92
C GLN A 61 -18.41 -2.73 -5.49
N HIS A 62 -17.47 -2.13 -6.20
CA HIS A 62 -16.05 -2.02 -5.86
C HIS A 62 -15.59 -0.58 -6.14
N HIS A 63 -14.41 -0.22 -5.64
CA HIS A 63 -13.80 1.07 -5.94
C HIS A 63 -12.47 0.90 -6.68
N CYS A 64 -12.21 1.75 -7.67
CA CYS A 64 -10.89 1.87 -8.27
C CYS A 64 -9.97 2.62 -7.28
N ARG A 65 -8.83 2.04 -6.91
CA ARG A 65 -7.92 2.66 -5.94
C ARG A 65 -7.23 3.93 -6.45
N LYS A 66 -7.03 4.05 -7.77
CA LYS A 66 -6.38 5.23 -8.39
C LYS A 66 -7.31 6.43 -8.60
N CYS A 67 -8.61 6.22 -8.82
CA CYS A 67 -9.54 7.32 -9.14
C CYS A 67 -10.79 7.41 -8.23
N GLY A 68 -10.96 6.49 -7.28
CA GLY A 68 -12.06 6.52 -6.32
C GLY A 68 -13.43 6.12 -6.86
N LYS A 69 -13.60 5.98 -8.19
CA LYS A 69 -14.90 5.65 -8.80
C LYS A 69 -15.48 4.33 -8.31
N ALA A 70 -16.79 4.32 -8.06
CA ALA A 70 -17.60 3.14 -7.84
C ALA A 70 -17.79 2.38 -9.16
N VAL A 71 -17.32 1.14 -9.21
CA VAL A 71 -17.24 0.30 -10.41
C VAL A 71 -17.66 -1.13 -10.09
N CYS A 72 -18.18 -1.84 -11.09
CA CYS A 72 -18.49 -3.26 -10.94
C CYS A 72 -17.25 -4.15 -11.16
N GLY A 73 -17.38 -5.44 -10.89
CA GLY A 73 -16.28 -6.40 -11.04
C GLY A 73 -15.74 -6.50 -12.48
N LYS A 74 -16.61 -6.40 -13.49
CA LYS A 74 -16.23 -6.44 -14.91
C LYS A 74 -15.37 -5.25 -15.30
N CYS A 75 -15.82 -4.03 -14.98
CA CYS A 75 -15.10 -2.77 -15.30
C CYS A 75 -13.85 -2.52 -14.44
N SER A 76 -13.48 -3.46 -13.56
CA SER A 76 -12.33 -3.34 -12.67
C SER A 76 -11.61 -4.67 -12.47
N SER A 77 -11.52 -5.46 -13.54
CA SER A 77 -10.94 -6.81 -13.50
C SER A 77 -9.42 -6.83 -13.25
N LYS A 78 -8.73 -5.71 -13.49
CA LYS A 78 -7.27 -5.60 -13.41
C LYS A 78 -6.79 -5.19 -12.02
N ARG A 79 -5.55 -5.58 -11.72
CA ARG A 79 -4.83 -5.18 -10.51
C ARG A 79 -3.42 -4.72 -10.86
N SER A 80 -2.92 -3.70 -10.17
CA SER A 80 -1.56 -3.18 -10.35
C SER A 80 -1.03 -2.61 -9.04
N THR A 81 0.28 -2.50 -8.92
CA THR A 81 0.92 -1.62 -7.92
C THR A 81 0.86 -0.18 -8.43
N TYR A 82 0.87 0.78 -7.50
CA TYR A 82 1.05 2.19 -7.81
C TYR A 82 1.69 2.89 -6.61
N PRO A 83 2.99 2.66 -6.39
CA PRO A 83 3.71 3.08 -5.18
C PRO A 83 3.69 4.59 -4.92
N VAL A 84 3.56 5.43 -5.95
CA VAL A 84 3.45 6.89 -5.76
C VAL A 84 2.24 7.27 -4.89
N MET A 85 1.14 6.49 -4.94
CA MET A 85 -0.01 6.64 -4.04
C MET A 85 0.06 5.75 -2.77
N GLY A 86 1.22 5.12 -2.52
CA GLY A 86 1.42 4.18 -1.41
C GLY A 86 0.91 2.76 -1.66
N PHE A 87 0.44 2.44 -2.88
CA PHE A 87 0.02 1.10 -3.24
C PHE A 87 1.21 0.23 -3.66
N GLU A 88 2.01 -0.19 -2.69
CA GLU A 88 3.19 -1.03 -2.89
C GLU A 88 2.83 -2.49 -3.27
N PHE A 89 1.59 -2.90 -3.03
CA PHE A 89 1.03 -4.20 -3.43
C PHE A 89 -0.11 -4.04 -4.43
N GLN A 90 -0.42 -5.12 -5.16
CA GLN A 90 -1.43 -5.08 -6.22
C GLN A 90 -2.83 -4.72 -5.70
N VAL A 91 -3.35 -3.58 -6.13
CA VAL A 91 -4.69 -3.08 -5.82
C VAL A 91 -5.60 -3.10 -7.05
N ARG A 92 -6.92 -3.14 -6.82
CA ARG A 92 -7.93 -3.13 -7.89
C ARG A 92 -8.01 -1.77 -8.56
N LEU A 93 -7.98 -1.77 -9.90
CA LEU A 93 -8.13 -0.58 -10.72
C LEU A 93 -9.23 -0.79 -11.76
N CYS A 94 -9.88 0.30 -12.19
CA CYS A 94 -10.67 0.27 -13.41
C CYS A 94 -9.76 0.16 -14.63
N GLU A 95 -10.31 -0.29 -15.75
CA GLU A 95 -9.56 -0.53 -17.00
C GLU A 95 -8.80 0.72 -17.46
N ASP A 96 -9.47 1.88 -17.54
CA ASP A 96 -8.82 3.14 -17.93
C ASP A 96 -7.65 3.51 -17.00
N CYS A 97 -7.80 3.33 -15.68
CA CYS A 97 -6.72 3.65 -14.75
C CYS A 97 -5.55 2.68 -14.91
N TYR A 98 -5.82 1.41 -15.15
CA TYR A 98 -4.79 0.40 -15.36
C TYR A 98 -3.94 0.73 -16.59
N GLU A 99 -4.58 1.16 -17.69
CA GLU A 99 -3.89 1.52 -18.93
C GLU A 99 -2.98 2.75 -18.80
N THR A 100 -3.25 3.63 -17.82
CA THR A 100 -2.39 4.81 -17.58
C THR A 100 -1.10 4.50 -16.81
N ILE A 101 -0.97 3.31 -16.22
CA ILE A 101 0.18 2.95 -15.37
C ILE A 101 1.26 2.30 -16.22
N ARG A 102 2.45 2.90 -16.24
CA ARG A 102 3.63 2.36 -16.92
C ARG A 102 4.43 1.42 -16.01
N ASP A 103 5.43 0.76 -16.57
CA ASP A 103 6.25 -0.18 -15.80
C ASP A 103 7.12 0.54 -14.76
N GLU A 104 7.58 1.76 -15.07
CA GLU A 104 8.38 2.56 -14.14
C GLU A 104 7.56 2.96 -12.90
N ASP A 105 6.26 3.24 -13.10
CA ASP A 105 5.31 3.61 -12.04
C ASP A 105 5.02 2.46 -11.08
N ARG A 106 5.47 1.23 -11.37
CA ARG A 106 5.27 0.04 -10.53
C ARG A 106 6.46 -0.24 -9.62
N THR A 107 7.55 0.51 -9.78
CA THR A 107 8.76 0.37 -8.99
C THR A 107 8.47 0.67 -7.53
N PRO A 108 8.73 -0.25 -6.59
CA PRO A 108 8.49 -0.03 -5.17
C PRO A 108 9.22 1.21 -4.64
N LEU A 109 8.53 1.97 -3.79
CA LEU A 109 9.08 3.16 -3.12
C LEU A 109 9.26 2.94 -1.61
N ALA A 110 9.06 1.70 -1.16
CA ALA A 110 9.30 1.24 0.19
C ALA A 110 9.98 -0.15 0.14
N THR A 111 10.74 -0.50 1.17
CA THR A 111 11.32 -1.84 1.33
C THR A 111 10.56 -2.64 2.38
N PHE A 112 10.46 -3.94 2.15
CA PHE A 112 9.68 -4.86 2.99
C PHE A 112 10.59 -5.94 3.56
N HIS A 113 10.45 -6.20 4.85
CA HIS A 113 11.21 -7.18 5.59
C HIS A 113 10.27 -8.05 6.43
N GLU A 114 10.59 -9.34 6.53
CA GLU A 114 9.82 -10.26 7.35
C GLU A 114 10.40 -10.32 8.77
N GLY A 115 9.63 -9.81 9.72
CA GLY A 115 9.87 -9.93 11.14
C GLY A 115 9.85 -11.38 11.64
N LYS A 116 9.11 -12.27 10.96
CA LYS A 116 8.94 -13.71 11.30
C LYS A 116 8.48 -13.95 12.74
N HIS A 117 7.70 -13.02 13.29
CA HIS A 117 7.10 -13.07 14.63
C HIS A 117 6.02 -11.99 14.71
N ASN A 118 5.06 -12.14 15.61
CA ASN A 118 4.00 -11.14 15.78
C ASN A 118 4.62 -9.84 16.33
N ILE A 119 4.30 -8.68 15.76
CA ILE A 119 4.81 -7.40 16.28
C ILE A 119 3.64 -6.58 16.83
N SER A 120 3.55 -6.51 18.16
CA SER A 120 2.59 -5.64 18.85
C SER A 120 3.22 -4.34 19.32
N HIS A 121 4.53 -4.32 19.55
CA HIS A 121 5.25 -3.14 19.97
C HIS A 121 6.63 -3.09 19.32
N MET A 122 7.09 -1.87 19.02
CA MET A 122 8.42 -1.60 18.50
C MET A 122 8.99 -0.38 19.20
N ASP A 123 10.29 -0.37 19.43
CA ASP A 123 11.04 0.79 19.89
C ASP A 123 12.33 0.91 19.08
N MET A 124 12.71 2.14 18.73
CA MET A 124 13.89 2.40 17.93
C MET A 124 14.85 3.28 18.71
N ASP A 125 16.11 2.86 18.73
CA ASP A 125 17.24 3.67 19.18
C ASP A 125 18.09 4.05 17.95
N PRO A 126 17.82 5.22 17.33
CA PRO A 126 18.58 5.69 16.18
C PRO A 126 20.06 5.92 16.48
N SER A 127 20.41 6.21 17.74
CA SER A 127 21.80 6.50 18.14
C SER A 127 22.70 5.28 18.05
N ARG A 128 22.11 4.10 18.29
CA ARG A 128 22.79 2.80 18.20
C ARG A 128 22.51 2.06 16.91
N GLY A 129 21.63 2.59 16.07
CA GLY A 129 21.16 1.89 14.89
C GLY A 129 20.42 0.60 15.24
N LEU A 130 19.70 0.56 16.37
CA LEU A 130 18.99 -0.64 16.82
C LEU A 130 17.50 -0.40 16.85
N MET A 131 16.74 -1.45 16.54
CA MET A 131 15.30 -1.49 16.79
C MET A 131 14.96 -2.76 17.54
N VAL A 132 14.07 -2.65 18.52
CA VAL A 132 13.53 -3.79 19.25
C VAL A 132 12.08 -3.97 18.87
N THR A 133 11.66 -5.22 18.66
CA THR A 133 10.26 -5.58 18.41
C THR A 133 9.86 -6.72 19.34
N CYS A 134 8.63 -6.68 19.86
CA CYS A 134 8.06 -7.76 20.65
C CYS A 134 6.59 -8.03 20.30
N GLY A 135 6.15 -9.25 20.64
CA GLY A 135 4.83 -9.79 20.30
C GLY A 135 4.20 -10.65 21.38
N SER A 136 3.08 -11.26 21.00
CA SER A 136 2.34 -12.23 21.83
C SER A 136 2.99 -13.61 21.95
N ASP A 137 3.98 -13.89 21.10
CA ASP A 137 4.71 -15.17 21.02
C ASP A 137 5.88 -15.29 22.02
N ARG A 138 6.01 -14.31 22.94
CA ARG A 138 7.08 -14.22 23.95
C ARG A 138 8.48 -14.08 23.34
N VAL A 139 8.56 -13.69 22.06
CA VAL A 139 9.82 -13.40 21.38
C VAL A 139 10.09 -11.90 21.42
N VAL A 140 11.34 -11.55 21.72
CA VAL A 140 11.87 -10.20 21.54
C VAL A 140 12.98 -10.29 20.50
N LYS A 141 12.90 -9.48 19.45
CA LYS A 141 13.92 -9.38 18.41
C LYS A 141 14.60 -8.02 18.47
N ILE A 142 15.92 -8.05 18.29
CA ILE A 142 16.74 -6.86 18.14
C ILE A 142 17.23 -6.86 16.68
N TRP A 143 17.03 -5.75 16.00
CA TRP A 143 17.32 -5.54 14.59
C TRP A 143 18.47 -4.55 14.46
N ASP A 144 19.44 -4.87 13.61
CA ASP A 144 20.43 -3.91 13.14
C ASP A 144 19.79 -3.04 12.04
N MET A 145 19.59 -1.78 12.37
CA MET A 145 18.98 -0.76 11.53
C MET A 145 20.01 0.21 10.97
N THR A 146 21.32 -0.03 11.15
CA THR A 146 22.38 0.90 10.74
C THR A 146 22.26 1.36 9.29
N GLN A 147 21.82 0.48 8.37
CA GLN A 147 21.61 0.83 6.96
C GLN A 147 20.35 1.69 6.69
N VAL A 148 19.37 1.63 7.59
CA VAL A 148 18.09 2.36 7.51
C VAL A 148 18.25 3.76 8.12
N VAL A 149 18.96 3.89 9.24
CA VAL A 149 19.24 5.16 9.93
C VAL A 149 20.55 5.84 9.50
N GLY A 150 21.34 5.18 8.64
CA GLY A 150 22.75 5.48 8.39
C GLY A 150 23.09 6.94 8.15
N CYS A 151 23.80 7.51 9.13
CA CYS A 151 24.62 8.70 9.02
C CYS A 151 25.47 8.67 7.73
N SER A 152 25.57 9.83 7.07
CA SER A 152 26.62 10.14 6.11
C SER A 152 28.01 9.77 6.68
N ILE A 153 28.68 8.73 6.18
CA ILE A 153 30.14 8.56 6.11
C ILE A 153 30.45 7.32 5.27
N ALA A 154 31.33 7.51 4.29
CA ALA A 154 31.87 6.50 3.42
C ALA A 154 32.55 5.35 4.19
N THR A 155 32.16 4.11 3.92
CA THR A 155 33.11 2.99 3.83
C THR A 155 32.56 2.00 2.81
N GLY A 156 33.33 1.80 1.75
CA GLY A 156 32.99 0.90 0.65
C GLY A 156 32.75 -0.52 1.12
N PHE A 157 31.74 -1.15 0.51
CA PHE A 157 31.60 -2.59 0.54
C PHE A 157 32.79 -3.22 -0.21
N SER A 158 33.65 -3.92 0.53
CA SER A 158 34.43 -5.01 -0.03
C SER A 158 33.66 -6.30 0.25
N PRO A 159 33.36 -7.12 -0.77
CA PRO A 159 32.72 -8.41 -0.56
C PRO A 159 33.77 -9.42 -0.03
N ARG A 160 33.37 -10.20 0.96
CA ARG A 160 33.91 -11.55 1.17
C ARG A 160 32.85 -12.55 0.76
#